data_AF-A0AAD8ES71-F1
#
_entry.id   AF-A0AAD8ES71-F1
#
_cell.length_a   1.000
_cell.length_b   1.000
_cell.length_c   1.000
_cell.angle_alpha   90.00
_cell.angle_beta   90.00
_cell.angle_gamma   90.00
#
_symmetry.space_group_name_H-M   'P 1'
#
loop_
_entity.id
_entity.type
_entity.pdbx_description
1 polymer ?
#
loop_
_entity_poly.entity_id
_entity_poly.type
_entity_poly.pdbx_seq_one_letter_code
_entity_poly.pdbx_strand_id
1 'polypeptide(L)'
;QSVLDRDTQSLHPTFVEYIDGARLYLENEADKEVPAVRDIKLHFCNFIRKMIKSFSLETCHTLLKRDLRRSLFTLFAGWSGRFGRPLGHTSSSQDIEEKPCSELQLSALQAMSALLCCGPCFNPQGLAEDGVLYPWLDMLLASHDDKIYQLARETVVLLLECNPDIGPLLDWVVDRCYTGAPEVADGCFLALATIFSARSYIYRIISVLIRFAFEFPGCRRCQVHSMRLPLPQKLKCRRKLETVKIMTRNICRHMLRVMCLELVRMETSPESLCKLDLTLVIFDGFIIQFTSYSY
;
A
#
# COMPACT_ATOMS: atom_id res chain seq x y z
N GLN A 1 24.44 26.64 0.83
CA GLN A 1 24.13 25.95 -0.45
C GLN A 1 22.70 25.45 -0.38
N SER A 2 21.91 25.57 -1.45
CA SER A 2 20.58 24.97 -1.49
C SER A 2 20.71 23.46 -1.56
N VAL A 3 19.88 22.74 -0.77
CA VAL A 3 19.87 21.26 -0.74
C VAL A 3 19.37 20.69 -2.07
N LEU A 4 18.51 21.45 -2.76
CA LEU A 4 18.01 21.15 -4.10
C LEU A 4 18.74 22.00 -5.14
N ASP A 5 18.94 21.40 -6.30
CA ASP A 5 19.32 22.09 -7.53
C ASP A 5 18.15 22.99 -7.99
N ARG A 6 18.46 24.25 -8.32
CA ARG A 6 17.45 25.28 -8.59
C ARG A 6 16.66 25.02 -9.86
N ASP A 7 17.27 24.38 -10.85
CA ASP A 7 16.68 24.22 -12.19
C ASP A 7 15.89 22.92 -12.29
N THR A 8 16.35 21.86 -11.63
CA THR A 8 15.77 20.52 -11.76
C THR A 8 14.88 20.09 -10.60
N GLN A 9 14.86 20.85 -9.49
CA GLN A 9 14.26 20.44 -8.21
C GLN A 9 14.73 19.03 -7.75
N SER A 10 15.93 18.64 -8.17
CA SER A 10 16.57 17.39 -7.78
C SER A 10 17.57 17.63 -6.66
N LEU A 11 17.98 16.56 -5.98
CA LEU A 11 19.00 16.68 -4.94
C LEU A 11 20.31 17.20 -5.52
N HIS A 12 20.93 18.18 -4.86
CA HIS A 12 22.17 18.78 -5.35
C HIS A 12 23.25 17.71 -5.63
N PRO A 13 23.99 17.78 -6.76
CA PRO A 13 24.89 16.70 -7.22
C PRO A 13 25.87 16.20 -6.17
N THR A 14 26.43 17.10 -5.35
CA THR A 14 27.33 16.74 -4.24
C THR A 14 26.71 15.73 -3.26
N PHE A 15 25.42 15.84 -2.93
CA PHE A 15 24.76 14.86 -2.06
C PHE A 15 24.51 13.55 -2.80
N VAL A 16 24.18 13.60 -4.09
CA VAL A 16 24.00 12.40 -4.92
C VAL A 16 25.31 11.60 -5.00
N GLU A 17 26.43 12.27 -5.25
CA GLU A 17 27.77 11.69 -5.27
C GLU A 17 28.16 11.10 -3.91
N TYR A 18 27.87 11.81 -2.81
CA TYR A 18 28.09 11.30 -1.46
C TYR A 18 27.28 10.03 -1.18
N ILE A 19 25.99 10.01 -1.55
CA ILE A 19 25.11 8.85 -1.37
C ILE A 19 25.62 7.66 -2.18
N ASP A 20 26.00 7.88 -3.44
CA ASP A 20 26.51 6.81 -4.29
C ASP A 20 27.88 6.28 -3.82
N GLY A 21 28.76 7.17 -3.35
CA GLY A 21 30.02 6.78 -2.72
C GLY A 21 29.82 5.94 -1.45
N ALA A 22 28.89 6.35 -0.58
CA ALA A 22 28.53 5.59 0.62
C ALA A 22 27.91 4.22 0.28
N ARG A 23 27.06 4.16 -0.76
CA ARG A 23 26.50 2.92 -1.30
C ARG A 23 27.60 1.96 -1.75
N LEU A 24 28.51 2.43 -2.61
CA LEU A 24 29.63 1.63 -3.13
C LEU A 24 30.56 1.12 -2.02
N TYR A 25 30.85 1.96 -1.03
CA TYR A 25 31.64 1.54 0.14
C TYR A 25 30.97 0.40 0.92
N LEU A 26 29.67 0.53 1.19
CA LEU A 26 28.92 -0.45 1.98
C LEU A 26 28.60 -1.74 1.22
N GLU A 27 28.53 -1.70 -0.11
CA GLU A 27 28.46 -2.89 -0.96
C GLU A 27 29.74 -3.74 -0.85
N ASN A 28 30.91 -3.10 -0.78
CA ASN A 28 32.19 -3.79 -0.68
C ASN A 28 32.49 -4.34 0.74
N GLU A 29 31.85 -3.78 1.77
CA GLU A 29 31.98 -4.23 3.17
C GLU A 29 30.87 -5.23 3.59
N ALA A 30 30.12 -5.79 2.64
CA ALA A 30 28.94 -6.63 2.91
C ALA A 30 29.23 -7.87 3.76
N ASP A 31 30.41 -8.50 3.59
CA ASP A 31 30.79 -9.77 4.22
C ASP A 31 31.43 -9.63 5.61
N LYS A 32 31.73 -8.40 6.05
CA LYS A 32 32.38 -8.16 7.35
C LYS A 32 31.31 -7.88 8.40
N GLU A 33 30.95 -8.89 9.20
CA GLU A 33 30.07 -8.75 10.38
C GLU A 33 30.77 -8.01 11.55
N VAL A 34 31.34 -6.85 11.26
CA VAL A 34 32.00 -5.99 12.25
C VAL A 34 30.96 -5.06 12.88
N PRO A 35 30.90 -4.93 14.22
CA PRO A 35 29.92 -4.06 14.88
C PRO A 35 29.90 -2.63 14.35
N ALA A 36 31.07 -2.05 14.06
CA ALA A 36 31.20 -0.73 13.46
C ALA A 36 30.52 -0.62 12.09
N VAL A 37 30.65 -1.65 11.23
CA VAL A 37 29.99 -1.68 9.92
C VAL A 37 28.47 -1.77 10.08
N ARG A 38 28.00 -2.52 11.08
CA ARG A 38 26.57 -2.59 11.41
C ARG A 38 25.99 -1.22 11.79
N ASP A 39 26.73 -0.45 12.59
CA ASP A 39 26.32 0.90 12.99
C ASP A 39 26.34 1.86 11.80
N ILE A 40 27.33 1.78 10.90
CA ILE A 40 27.36 2.58 9.67
C ILE A 40 26.14 2.25 8.78
N LYS A 41 25.81 0.96 8.59
CA LYS A 41 24.60 0.53 7.86
C LYS A 41 23.34 1.13 8.47
N LEU A 42 23.20 1.08 9.80
CA LEU A 42 22.06 1.66 10.52
C LEU A 42 21.93 3.17 10.30
N HIS A 43 23.04 3.91 10.43
CA HIS A 43 23.06 5.36 10.22
C HIS A 43 22.73 5.71 8.77
N PHE A 44 23.25 4.95 7.81
CA PHE A 44 22.98 5.17 6.39
C PHE A 44 21.51 4.94 6.03
N CYS A 45 20.89 3.85 6.50
CA CYS A 45 19.44 3.64 6.36
C CYS A 45 18.63 4.80 6.92
N ASN A 46 18.97 5.25 8.14
CA ASN A 46 18.28 6.37 8.79
C ASN A 46 18.49 7.69 8.06
N PHE A 47 19.68 7.94 7.53
CA PHE A 47 19.98 9.12 6.73
C PHE A 47 19.10 9.17 5.48
N ILE A 48 19.10 8.12 4.66
CA ILE A 48 18.29 8.06 3.43
C ILE A 48 16.79 8.22 3.75
N ARG A 49 16.29 7.49 4.75
CA ARG A 49 14.89 7.58 5.17
C ARG A 49 14.51 8.99 5.61
N LYS A 50 15.28 9.61 6.51
CA LYS A 50 15.00 10.95 7.05
C LYS A 50 15.12 12.02 5.97
N MET A 51 16.10 11.87 5.06
CA MET A 51 16.27 12.75 3.92
C MET A 51 15.02 12.72 3.04
N ILE A 52 14.57 11.54 2.59
CA ILE A 52 13.37 11.42 1.75
C ILE A 52 12.13 12.00 2.46
N LYS A 53 11.92 11.65 3.74
CA LYS A 53 10.79 12.16 4.53
C LYS A 53 10.85 13.66 4.84
N SER A 54 11.98 14.33 4.60
CA SER A 54 12.10 15.79 4.79
C SER A 54 11.53 16.60 3.61
N PHE A 55 11.17 15.95 2.51
CA PHE A 55 10.56 16.57 1.34
C PHE A 55 9.09 16.19 1.21
N SER A 56 8.31 17.01 0.49
CA SER A 56 6.93 16.66 0.13
C SER A 56 6.93 15.52 -0.89
N LEU A 57 5.77 14.85 -1.02
CA LEU A 57 5.60 13.80 -2.03
C LEU A 57 5.83 14.33 -3.45
N GLU A 58 5.42 15.57 -3.74
CA GLU A 58 5.62 16.21 -5.05
C GLU A 58 7.11 16.34 -5.40
N THR A 59 7.94 16.84 -4.47
CA THR A 59 9.39 16.97 -4.69
C THR A 59 10.08 15.61 -4.80
N CYS A 60 9.54 14.56 -4.18
CA CYS A 60 10.10 13.21 -4.28
C CYS A 60 10.10 12.64 -5.71
N HIS A 61 9.26 13.16 -6.63
CA HIS A 61 9.25 12.72 -8.03
C HIS A 61 10.58 12.97 -8.76
N THR A 62 11.29 14.04 -8.41
CA THR A 62 12.55 14.47 -9.05
C THR A 62 13.76 14.35 -8.12
N LEU A 63 13.56 14.03 -6.85
CA LEU A 63 14.59 14.06 -5.81
C LEU A 63 15.78 13.14 -6.12
N LEU A 64 15.51 11.86 -6.43
CA LEU A 64 16.53 10.85 -6.71
C LEU A 64 16.25 10.15 -8.05
N LYS A 65 17.31 9.98 -8.84
CA LYS A 65 17.25 9.22 -10.09
C LYS A 65 16.80 7.77 -9.83
N ARG A 66 16.04 7.22 -10.79
CA ARG A 66 15.47 5.88 -10.73
C ARG A 66 16.51 4.80 -10.40
N ASP A 67 17.67 4.85 -11.05
CA ASP A 67 18.70 3.83 -10.91
C ASP A 67 19.35 3.86 -9.52
N LEU A 68 19.62 5.05 -8.98
CA LEU A 68 20.12 5.20 -7.61
C LEU A 68 19.11 4.68 -6.57
N ARG A 69 17.81 4.98 -6.76
CA ARG A 69 16.75 4.44 -5.88
C ARG A 69 16.73 2.92 -5.89
N ARG A 70 16.83 2.30 -7.07
CA ARG A 70 16.86 0.85 -7.25
C ARG A 70 18.09 0.22 -6.58
N SER A 71 19.28 0.78 -6.78
CA SER A 71 20.52 0.25 -6.20
C SER A 71 20.50 0.33 -4.68
N LEU A 72 20.07 1.46 -4.11
CA LEU A 72 19.90 1.62 -2.65
C LEU A 72 18.86 0.64 -2.09
N PHE A 73 17.73 0.46 -2.77
CA PHE A 73 16.70 -0.50 -2.35
C PHE A 73 17.26 -1.92 -2.29
N THR A 74 18.03 -2.33 -3.30
CA THR A 74 18.66 -3.65 -3.37
C THR A 74 19.70 -3.83 -2.27
N LEU A 75 20.51 -2.81 -2.00
CA LEU A 75 21.48 -2.82 -0.91
C LEU A 75 20.80 -3.02 0.46
N PHE A 76 19.72 -2.26 0.72
CA PHE A 76 19.00 -2.34 1.99
C PHE A 76 18.19 -3.63 2.13
N ALA A 77 17.70 -4.19 1.03
CA ALA A 77 17.06 -5.51 1.03
C ALA A 77 18.01 -6.58 1.59
N GLY A 78 19.31 -6.49 1.28
CA GLY A 78 20.35 -7.35 1.87
C GLY A 78 20.53 -7.19 3.39
N TRP A 79 20.11 -6.06 3.97
CA TRP A 79 20.22 -5.80 5.43
C TRP A 79 18.91 -5.99 6.18
N SER A 80 17.82 -6.25 5.45
CA SER A 80 16.49 -6.50 6.02
C SER A 80 16.29 -7.92 6.59
N GLY A 81 17.32 -8.77 6.49
CA GLY A 81 17.31 -10.14 7.01
C GLY A 81 16.20 -10.97 6.38
N ARG A 82 15.39 -11.65 7.22
CA ARG A 82 14.26 -12.48 6.74
C ARG A 82 13.30 -11.74 5.79
N PHE A 83 13.13 -10.43 5.97
CA PHE A 83 12.19 -9.63 5.18
C PHE A 83 12.68 -9.38 3.76
N GLY A 84 13.94 -9.67 3.46
CA GLY A 84 14.51 -9.60 2.11
C GLY A 84 14.32 -10.88 1.29
N ARG A 85 13.87 -11.98 1.89
CA ARG A 85 13.70 -13.29 1.22
C ARG A 85 12.82 -13.23 -0.04
N PRO A 86 11.67 -12.55 -0.05
CA PRO A 86 10.83 -12.46 -1.25
C PRO A 86 11.50 -11.74 -2.42
N LEU A 87 12.53 -10.94 -2.13
CA LEU A 87 13.30 -10.17 -3.12
C LEU A 87 14.55 -10.92 -3.59
N GLY A 88 14.71 -12.19 -3.21
CA GLY A 88 15.85 -13.03 -3.57
C GLY A 88 17.06 -12.91 -2.65
N HIS A 89 16.96 -12.20 -1.53
CA HIS A 89 18.05 -12.13 -0.55
C HIS A 89 17.99 -13.31 0.44
N THR A 90 19.01 -14.15 0.43
CA THR A 90 19.13 -15.29 1.33
C THR A 90 19.57 -14.83 2.72
N SER A 91 18.71 -14.99 3.73
CA SER A 91 19.14 -14.92 5.13
C SER A 91 19.92 -16.18 5.50
N SER A 92 20.99 -16.07 6.28
CA SER A 92 21.62 -17.23 6.92
C SER A 92 20.57 -18.04 7.69
N SER A 93 20.72 -19.37 7.69
CA SER A 93 19.73 -20.36 8.15
C SER A 93 19.34 -20.27 9.64
N GLN A 94 19.74 -19.22 10.36
CA GLN A 94 19.52 -19.00 11.79
C GLN A 94 18.45 -17.93 12.11
N ASP A 95 17.87 -17.24 11.12
CA ASP A 95 16.72 -16.35 11.34
C ASP A 95 15.42 -17.18 11.46
N ILE A 96 15.24 -17.76 12.65
CA ILE A 96 14.00 -18.40 13.11
C ILE A 96 12.88 -17.33 13.15
N GLU A 97 11.67 -17.70 12.71
CA GLU A 97 10.48 -16.84 12.62
C GLU A 97 10.11 -16.15 13.95
N GLU A 98 10.63 -16.62 15.08
CA GLU A 98 10.26 -16.16 16.43
C GLU A 98 11.12 -15.01 16.99
N LYS A 99 12.29 -14.68 16.41
CA LYS A 99 13.10 -13.57 16.95
C LYS A 99 12.43 -12.22 16.65
N PRO A 100 12.45 -11.22 17.55
CA PRO A 100 11.96 -9.89 17.21
C PRO A 100 12.82 -9.23 16.11
N CYS A 101 12.22 -8.32 15.35
CA CYS A 101 12.92 -7.55 14.32
C CYS A 101 14.02 -6.69 14.96
N SER A 102 15.24 -6.80 14.44
CA SER A 102 16.36 -5.97 14.92
C SER A 102 16.23 -4.52 14.44
N GLU A 103 16.88 -3.60 15.13
CA GLU A 103 16.85 -2.17 14.79
C GLU A 103 17.39 -1.88 13.38
N LEU A 104 18.43 -2.60 12.96
CA LEU A 104 18.98 -2.49 11.60
C LEU A 104 17.96 -2.99 10.56
N GLN A 105 17.33 -4.14 10.79
CA GLN A 105 16.31 -4.68 9.88
C GLN A 105 15.14 -3.71 9.74
N LEU A 106 14.63 -3.16 10.84
CA LEU A 106 13.54 -2.18 10.82
C LEU A 106 13.98 -0.91 10.08
N SER A 107 15.17 -0.40 10.36
CA SER A 107 15.69 0.81 9.69
C SER A 107 15.90 0.60 8.20
N ALA A 108 16.39 -0.58 7.80
CA ALA A 108 16.51 -0.99 6.39
C ALA A 108 15.14 -1.03 5.71
N LEU A 109 14.14 -1.69 6.32
CA LEU A 109 12.78 -1.74 5.79
C LEU A 109 12.17 -0.34 5.63
N GLN A 110 12.32 0.52 6.62
CA GLN A 110 11.80 1.89 6.52
C GLN A 110 12.47 2.71 5.41
N ALA A 111 13.78 2.51 5.18
CA ALA A 111 14.49 3.14 4.10
C ALA A 111 14.07 2.58 2.73
N MET A 112 13.88 1.25 2.63
CA MET A 112 13.35 0.58 1.43
C MET A 112 11.96 1.11 1.05
N SER A 113 11.03 1.14 2.00
CA SER A 113 9.69 1.71 1.80
C SER A 113 9.74 3.17 1.36
N ALA A 114 10.61 3.99 1.98
CA ALA A 114 10.77 5.39 1.60
C ALA A 114 11.29 5.52 0.15
N LEU A 115 12.26 4.72 -0.27
CA LEU A 115 12.80 4.72 -1.63
C LEU A 115 11.77 4.28 -2.68
N LEU A 116 11.00 3.24 -2.35
CA LEU A 116 9.96 2.71 -3.21
C LEU A 116 8.83 3.72 -3.46
N CYS A 117 8.50 4.50 -2.43
CA CYS A 117 7.46 5.53 -2.46
C CYS A 117 8.00 6.94 -2.79
N CYS A 118 9.29 7.09 -3.11
CA CYS A 118 9.89 8.37 -3.49
C CYS A 118 9.63 8.65 -4.98
N GLY A 119 8.39 9.01 -5.31
CA GLY A 119 7.93 9.21 -6.69
C GLY A 119 7.47 7.92 -7.38
N PRO A 120 7.41 7.89 -8.73
CA PRO A 120 6.94 6.72 -9.47
C PRO A 120 7.83 5.52 -9.17
N CYS A 121 7.23 4.33 -9.13
CA CYS A 121 7.92 3.09 -8.79
C CYS A 121 9.16 2.93 -9.66
N PHE A 122 10.32 2.78 -9.02
CA PHE A 122 11.58 2.64 -9.76
C PHE A 122 11.64 1.34 -10.55
N ASN A 123 10.80 0.34 -10.21
CA ASN A 123 10.69 -0.96 -10.86
C ASN A 123 9.25 -1.32 -11.25
N PRO A 124 8.69 -0.76 -12.35
CA PRO A 124 7.31 -1.04 -12.75
C PRO A 124 7.02 -2.52 -13.01
N GLN A 125 8.00 -3.30 -13.50
CA GLN A 125 7.87 -4.75 -13.65
C GLN A 125 7.68 -5.47 -12.31
N GLY A 126 8.21 -4.91 -11.22
CA GLY A 126 7.97 -5.42 -9.87
C GLY A 126 6.54 -5.19 -9.35
N LEU A 127 5.75 -4.37 -10.05
CA LEU A 127 4.31 -4.12 -9.83
C LEU A 127 3.44 -4.55 -11.02
N ALA A 128 3.96 -5.40 -11.92
CA ALA A 128 3.14 -6.11 -12.91
C ALA A 128 2.40 -7.27 -12.22
N GLU A 129 1.50 -7.98 -12.92
CA GLU A 129 0.64 -9.05 -12.35
C GLU A 129 1.39 -10.07 -11.46
N ASP A 130 2.60 -10.50 -11.87
CA ASP A 130 3.48 -11.41 -11.13
C ASP A 130 4.70 -10.70 -10.50
N GLY A 131 4.51 -9.45 -10.10
CA GLY A 131 5.56 -8.58 -9.60
C GLY A 131 6.20 -9.06 -8.29
N VAL A 132 7.53 -9.01 -8.21
CA VAL A 132 8.31 -9.43 -7.03
C VAL A 132 8.04 -8.62 -5.76
N LEU A 133 7.41 -7.44 -5.88
CA LEU A 133 7.11 -6.59 -4.72
C LEU A 133 5.86 -7.07 -3.98
N TYR A 134 4.95 -7.81 -4.62
CA TYR A 134 3.73 -8.27 -3.95
C TYR A 134 4.00 -9.31 -2.86
N PRO A 135 4.82 -10.35 -3.08
CA PRO A 135 5.16 -11.28 -2.01
C PRO A 135 5.92 -10.60 -0.85
N TRP A 136 6.69 -9.54 -1.14
CA TRP A 136 7.34 -8.73 -0.13
C TRP A 136 6.32 -7.94 0.71
N LEU A 137 5.37 -7.25 0.08
CA LEU A 137 4.31 -6.52 0.78
C LEU A 137 3.40 -7.46 1.58
N ASP A 138 3.04 -8.62 1.02
CA ASP A 138 2.27 -9.67 1.73
C ASP A 138 2.98 -10.12 3.00
N MET A 139 4.31 -10.35 2.92
CA MET A 139 5.11 -10.73 4.10
C MET A 139 5.10 -9.65 5.19
N LEU A 140 5.20 -8.36 4.81
CA LEU A 140 5.20 -7.27 5.78
C LEU A 140 3.82 -7.04 6.40
N LEU A 141 2.75 -7.16 5.61
CA LEU A 141 1.36 -7.05 6.08
C LEU A 141 0.92 -8.24 6.94
N ALA A 142 1.57 -9.40 6.80
CA ALA A 142 1.35 -10.55 7.66
C ALA A 142 2.17 -10.51 8.96
N SER A 143 2.99 -9.48 9.17
CA SER A 143 3.84 -9.37 10.36
C SER A 143 3.04 -9.08 11.62
N HIS A 144 3.32 -9.82 12.70
CA HIS A 144 2.78 -9.55 14.04
C HIS A 144 3.51 -8.40 14.77
N ASP A 145 4.63 -7.93 14.26
CA ASP A 145 5.27 -6.70 14.75
C ASP A 145 4.51 -5.47 14.24
N ASP A 146 3.86 -4.76 15.17
CA ASP A 146 3.06 -3.57 14.88
C ASP A 146 3.82 -2.53 14.05
N LYS A 147 5.12 -2.31 14.31
CA LYS A 147 5.89 -1.29 13.58
C LYS A 147 6.06 -1.67 12.12
N ILE A 148 6.22 -2.96 11.84
CA ILE A 148 6.35 -3.49 10.48
C ILE A 148 5.00 -3.46 9.79
N TYR A 149 3.94 -3.88 10.48
CA TYR A 149 2.58 -3.84 9.94
C TYR A 149 2.14 -2.43 9.55
N GLN A 150 2.35 -1.44 10.43
CA GLN A 150 2.05 -0.03 10.14
C GLN A 150 2.88 0.49 8.96
N LEU A 151 4.18 0.18 8.94
CA LEU A 151 5.06 0.55 7.82
C LEU A 151 4.55 -0.04 6.49
N ALA A 152 4.15 -1.32 6.48
CA ALA A 152 3.64 -2.00 5.31
C ALA A 152 2.36 -1.33 4.79
N ARG A 153 1.41 -1.03 5.68
CA ARG A 153 0.17 -0.35 5.34
C ARG A 153 0.41 1.03 4.77
N GLU A 154 1.26 1.84 5.41
CA GLU A 154 1.66 3.15 4.90
C GLU A 154 2.34 3.04 3.52
N THR A 155 3.16 2.01 3.32
CA THR A 155 3.84 1.75 2.04
C THR A 155 2.83 1.47 0.94
N VAL A 156 1.79 0.65 1.20
CA VAL A 156 0.72 0.36 0.21
C VAL A 156 -0.06 1.63 -0.14
N VAL A 157 -0.41 2.46 0.84
CA VAL A 157 -1.07 3.76 0.59
C VAL A 157 -0.20 4.61 -0.33
N LEU A 158 1.04 4.88 0.05
CA LEU A 158 1.93 5.74 -0.74
C LEU A 158 2.20 5.17 -2.14
N LEU A 159 2.32 3.84 -2.27
CA LEU A 159 2.45 3.19 -3.58
C LEU A 159 1.26 3.46 -4.49
N LEU A 160 0.02 3.36 -3.96
CA LEU A 160 -1.20 3.68 -4.70
C LEU A 160 -1.30 5.18 -5.03
N GLU A 161 -0.81 6.06 -4.15
CA GLU A 161 -0.78 7.50 -4.41
C GLU A 161 0.20 7.87 -5.53
N CYS A 162 1.41 7.32 -5.48
CA CYS A 162 2.50 7.61 -6.40
C CYS A 162 2.37 6.90 -7.76
N ASN A 163 1.53 5.86 -7.87
CA ASN A 163 1.39 5.03 -9.07
C ASN A 163 -0.08 4.81 -9.48
N PRO A 164 -0.87 5.89 -9.72
CA PRO A 164 -2.30 5.77 -10.00
C PRO A 164 -2.63 5.04 -11.32
N ASP A 165 -1.66 4.94 -12.23
CA ASP A 165 -1.84 4.35 -13.56
C ASP A 165 -1.44 2.87 -13.62
N ILE A 166 -0.91 2.30 -12.53
CA ILE A 166 -0.54 0.88 -12.46
C ILE A 166 -1.77 0.08 -12.03
N GLY A 167 -2.59 -0.32 -13.00
CA GLY A 167 -3.80 -1.15 -12.80
C GLY A 167 -3.54 -2.40 -11.94
N PRO A 168 -2.52 -3.23 -12.25
CA PRO A 168 -2.24 -4.45 -11.49
C PRO A 168 -1.97 -4.23 -9.99
N LEU A 169 -1.43 -3.06 -9.59
CA LEU A 169 -1.24 -2.72 -8.18
C LEU A 169 -2.59 -2.57 -7.47
N LEU A 170 -3.54 -1.85 -8.07
CA LEU A 170 -4.89 -1.72 -7.50
C LEU A 170 -5.59 -3.08 -7.46
N ASP A 171 -5.48 -3.86 -8.53
CA ASP A 171 -6.08 -5.19 -8.62
C ASP A 171 -5.52 -6.13 -7.55
N TRP A 172 -4.21 -6.09 -7.29
CA TRP A 172 -3.59 -6.86 -6.21
C TRP A 172 -4.11 -6.45 -4.83
N VAL A 173 -4.19 -5.15 -4.52
CA VAL A 173 -4.71 -4.68 -3.22
C VAL A 173 -6.17 -5.14 -3.02
N VAL A 174 -6.98 -5.05 -4.07
CA VAL A 174 -8.37 -5.49 -4.05
C VAL A 174 -8.46 -7.01 -3.91
N ASP A 175 -7.64 -7.79 -4.62
CA ASP A 175 -7.60 -9.24 -4.49
C ASP A 175 -7.24 -9.66 -3.05
N ARG A 176 -6.21 -9.04 -2.45
CA ARG A 176 -5.77 -9.35 -1.07
C ARG A 176 -6.84 -9.05 -0.03
N CYS A 177 -7.69 -8.04 -0.23
CA CYS A 177 -8.87 -7.83 0.62
C CYS A 177 -9.82 -9.05 0.65
N TYR A 178 -9.90 -9.83 -0.44
CA TYR A 178 -10.77 -11.01 -0.55
C TYR A 178 -10.09 -12.34 -0.26
N THR A 179 -8.82 -12.45 -0.62
CA THR A 179 -8.07 -13.71 -0.64
C THR A 179 -7.01 -13.81 0.44
N GLY A 180 -6.56 -12.67 0.97
CA GLY A 180 -5.51 -12.57 1.97
C GLY A 180 -5.89 -13.14 3.35
N ALA A 181 -4.88 -13.32 4.18
CA ALA A 181 -5.06 -13.58 5.61
C ALA A 181 -5.74 -12.37 6.29
N PRO A 182 -6.39 -12.53 7.45
CA PRO A 182 -7.12 -11.44 8.12
C PRO A 182 -6.31 -10.14 8.26
N GLU A 183 -5.05 -10.26 8.68
CA GLU A 183 -4.13 -9.14 8.87
C GLU A 183 -3.81 -8.43 7.54
N VAL A 184 -3.53 -9.21 6.49
CA VAL A 184 -3.24 -8.67 5.15
C VAL A 184 -4.47 -7.99 4.56
N ALA A 185 -5.64 -8.64 4.69
CA ALA A 185 -6.91 -8.11 4.21
C ALA A 185 -7.26 -6.78 4.90
N ASP A 186 -7.11 -6.71 6.22
CA ASP A 186 -7.33 -5.48 6.99
C ASP A 186 -6.35 -4.37 6.59
N GLY A 187 -5.08 -4.70 6.39
CA GLY A 187 -4.06 -3.74 5.95
C GLY A 187 -4.38 -3.16 4.57
N CYS A 188 -4.69 -4.02 3.60
CA CYS A 188 -5.11 -3.61 2.25
C CYS A 188 -6.41 -2.80 2.26
N PHE A 189 -7.40 -3.21 3.06
CA PHE A 189 -8.67 -2.51 3.20
C PHE A 189 -8.48 -1.09 3.76
N LEU A 190 -7.70 -0.97 4.84
CA LEU A 190 -7.42 0.32 5.46
C LEU A 190 -6.63 1.23 4.51
N ALA A 191 -5.70 0.66 3.72
CA ALA A 191 -4.99 1.44 2.71
C ALA A 191 -5.95 2.00 1.65
N LEU A 192 -6.87 1.18 1.11
CA LEU A 192 -7.90 1.65 0.19
C LEU A 192 -8.79 2.73 0.82
N ALA A 193 -9.22 2.53 2.07
CA ALA A 193 -10.02 3.51 2.78
C ALA A 193 -9.28 4.85 2.92
N THR A 194 -7.98 4.84 3.23
CA THR A 194 -7.15 6.06 3.29
C THR A 194 -7.11 6.77 1.93
N ILE A 195 -6.82 6.06 0.84
CA ILE A 195 -6.77 6.63 -0.51
C ILE A 195 -8.10 7.26 -0.93
N PHE A 196 -9.20 6.55 -0.66
CA PHE A 196 -10.54 7.01 -1.01
C PHE A 196 -11.04 8.16 -0.13
N SER A 197 -10.54 8.28 1.10
CA SER A 197 -10.84 9.42 1.97
C SER A 197 -10.03 10.67 1.62
N ALA A 198 -8.81 10.51 1.09
CA ALA A 198 -7.89 11.61 0.81
C ALA A 198 -8.15 12.28 -0.56
N ARG A 199 -8.71 11.55 -1.53
CA ARG A 199 -8.94 12.04 -2.89
C ARG A 199 -10.42 12.32 -3.14
N SER A 200 -10.74 13.54 -3.56
CA SER A 200 -12.01 13.96 -4.19
C SER A 200 -12.28 13.30 -5.57
N TYR A 201 -11.78 12.07 -5.76
CA TYR A 201 -11.96 11.20 -6.94
C TYR A 201 -13.24 10.35 -6.89
N ILE A 202 -14.22 10.79 -6.10
CA ILE A 202 -15.49 10.12 -5.83
C ILE A 202 -16.14 9.60 -7.12
N TYR A 203 -16.11 10.37 -8.22
CA TYR A 203 -16.74 9.99 -9.49
C TYR A 203 -16.05 8.84 -10.25
N ARG A 204 -14.71 8.79 -10.29
CA ARG A 204 -13.98 7.72 -11.00
C ARG A 204 -14.07 6.39 -10.24
N ILE A 205 -14.04 6.47 -8.91
CA ILE A 205 -14.15 5.32 -8.02
C ILE A 205 -15.59 4.77 -8.02
N ILE A 206 -16.60 5.64 -7.99
CA ILE A 206 -17.99 5.22 -8.18
C ILE A 206 -18.19 4.52 -9.53
N SER A 207 -17.58 5.01 -10.62
CA SER A 207 -17.70 4.35 -11.93
C SER A 207 -17.06 2.95 -11.96
N VAL A 208 -15.90 2.77 -11.33
CA VAL A 208 -15.24 1.46 -11.20
C VAL A 208 -16.02 0.53 -10.28
N LEU A 209 -16.48 1.01 -9.12
CA LEU A 209 -17.27 0.21 -8.18
C LEU A 209 -18.65 -0.18 -8.74
N ILE A 210 -19.33 0.72 -9.46
CA ILE A 210 -20.58 0.42 -10.18
C ILE A 210 -20.31 -0.59 -11.28
N ARG A 211 -19.25 -0.43 -12.07
CA ARG A 211 -18.91 -1.38 -13.14
C ARG A 211 -18.54 -2.76 -12.59
N PHE A 212 -17.81 -2.82 -11.48
CA PHE A 212 -17.48 -4.06 -10.77
C PHE A 212 -18.70 -4.74 -10.15
N ALA A 213 -19.63 -3.95 -9.60
CA ALA A 213 -20.90 -4.44 -9.05
C ALA A 213 -21.87 -4.93 -10.16
N PHE A 214 -21.86 -4.28 -11.34
CA PHE A 214 -22.67 -4.66 -12.50
C PHE A 214 -22.06 -5.81 -13.33
N GLU A 215 -20.73 -5.95 -13.39
CA GLU A 215 -20.04 -7.11 -14.01
C GLU A 215 -19.98 -8.34 -13.10
N PHE A 216 -20.53 -8.25 -11.89
CA PHE A 216 -20.90 -9.39 -11.05
C PHE A 216 -22.41 -9.73 -11.15
N PRO A 217 -23.02 -10.01 -12.33
CA PRO A 217 -24.35 -10.60 -12.38
C PRO A 217 -24.24 -12.08 -12.03
N GLY A 218 -23.96 -12.36 -10.76
CA GLY A 218 -23.81 -13.69 -10.20
C GLY A 218 -22.56 -14.39 -10.70
N CYS A 219 -21.82 -15.00 -9.78
CA CYS A 219 -21.00 -16.14 -10.13
C CYS A 219 -21.95 -17.29 -10.57
N ARG A 220 -22.53 -17.23 -11.78
CA ARG A 220 -23.26 -18.34 -12.41
C ARG A 220 -22.33 -19.56 -12.55
N ARG A 221 -21.01 -19.34 -12.63
CA ARG A 221 -19.99 -20.42 -12.52
C ARG A 221 -19.90 -21.06 -11.12
N CYS A 222 -20.09 -20.29 -10.05
CA CYS A 222 -20.08 -20.84 -8.68
C CYS A 222 -21.38 -21.59 -8.35
N GLN A 223 -22.53 -21.14 -8.85
CA GLN A 223 -23.79 -21.88 -8.64
C GLN A 223 -23.79 -23.23 -9.37
N VAL A 224 -23.18 -23.31 -10.56
CA VAL A 224 -23.16 -24.55 -11.35
C VAL A 224 -22.04 -25.51 -10.92
N HIS A 225 -20.92 -25.05 -10.35
CA HIS A 225 -19.86 -25.94 -9.83
C HIS A 225 -19.91 -26.21 -8.32
N SER A 226 -20.65 -25.42 -7.54
CA SER A 226 -20.81 -25.67 -6.10
C SER A 226 -21.62 -26.92 -5.78
N MET A 227 -22.41 -27.49 -6.70
CA MET A 227 -23.13 -28.74 -6.40
C MET A 227 -22.18 -29.92 -6.12
N ARG A 228 -20.94 -29.90 -6.64
CA ARG A 228 -19.96 -30.99 -6.54
C ARG A 228 -18.79 -30.77 -5.56
N LEU A 229 -18.70 -29.63 -4.89
CA LEU A 229 -17.61 -29.38 -3.92
C LEU A 229 -17.91 -30.01 -2.55
N PRO A 230 -16.91 -30.61 -1.87
CA PRO A 230 -17.06 -31.09 -0.50
C PRO A 230 -17.43 -29.95 0.48
N LEU A 231 -18.26 -30.26 1.48
CA LEU A 231 -18.85 -29.33 2.46
C LEU A 231 -17.87 -28.29 3.07
N PRO A 232 -16.61 -28.62 3.43
CA PRO A 232 -15.66 -27.62 3.94
C PRO A 232 -15.28 -26.52 2.93
N GLN A 233 -15.25 -26.82 1.63
CA GLN A 233 -15.01 -25.82 0.59
C GLN A 233 -16.24 -24.93 0.36
N LYS A 234 -17.45 -25.50 0.47
CA LYS A 234 -18.71 -24.71 0.45
C LYS A 234 -18.79 -23.71 1.59
N LEU A 235 -18.36 -24.12 2.80
CA LEU A 235 -18.32 -23.26 3.99
C LEU A 235 -17.26 -22.16 3.84
N LYS A 236 -16.08 -22.46 3.26
CA LYS A 236 -15.07 -21.44 2.93
C LYS A 236 -15.59 -20.41 1.91
N CYS A 237 -16.27 -20.86 0.85
CA CYS A 237 -16.90 -19.96 -0.12
C CYS A 237 -18.02 -19.10 0.48
N ARG A 238 -18.86 -19.68 1.36
CA ARG A 238 -19.90 -18.91 2.07
C ARG A 238 -19.31 -17.86 3.01
N ARG A 239 -18.29 -18.21 3.80
CA ARG A 239 -17.60 -17.23 4.67
C ARG A 239 -16.95 -16.11 3.86
N LYS A 240 -16.28 -16.44 2.74
CA LYS A 240 -15.73 -15.42 1.82
C LYS A 240 -16.82 -14.49 1.27
N LEU A 241 -17.99 -15.02 0.89
CA LEU A 241 -19.13 -14.21 0.42
C LEU A 241 -19.71 -13.32 1.54
N GLU A 242 -19.79 -13.82 2.77
CA GLU A 242 -20.22 -13.03 3.93
C GLU A 242 -19.22 -11.89 4.21
N THR A 243 -17.92 -12.18 4.16
CA THR A 243 -16.85 -11.18 4.30
C THR A 243 -16.88 -10.16 3.17
N VAL A 244 -17.09 -10.56 1.92
CA VAL A 244 -17.31 -9.66 0.77
C VAL A 244 -18.51 -8.75 1.02
N LYS A 245 -19.66 -9.31 1.44
CA LYS A 245 -20.85 -8.51 1.75
C LYS A 245 -20.60 -7.53 2.89
N ILE A 246 -19.91 -7.94 3.95
CA ILE A 246 -19.56 -7.08 5.08
C ILE A 246 -18.56 -5.99 4.65
N MET A 247 -17.60 -6.33 3.80
CA MET A 247 -16.54 -5.43 3.35
C MET A 247 -17.08 -4.41 2.34
N THR A 248 -17.85 -4.83 1.34
CA THR A 248 -18.59 -3.93 0.45
C THR A 248 -19.61 -3.11 1.24
N ARG A 249 -20.32 -3.68 2.23
CA ARG A 249 -21.24 -2.94 3.10
C ARG A 249 -20.52 -1.93 3.99
N ASN A 250 -19.33 -2.23 4.51
CA ASN A 250 -18.57 -1.31 5.37
C ASN A 250 -17.84 -0.25 4.53
N ILE A 251 -17.30 -0.58 3.35
CA ILE A 251 -16.76 0.37 2.37
C ILE A 251 -17.88 1.29 1.90
N CYS A 252 -19.00 0.75 1.43
CA CYS A 252 -20.13 1.57 0.99
C CYS A 252 -20.72 2.38 2.13
N ARG A 253 -20.85 1.85 3.36
CA ARG A 253 -21.38 2.61 4.51
C ARG A 253 -20.41 3.68 5.01
N HIS A 254 -19.11 3.41 5.02
CA HIS A 254 -18.10 4.40 5.42
C HIS A 254 -17.93 5.47 4.33
N MET A 255 -17.86 5.07 3.06
CA MET A 255 -17.85 6.00 1.93
C MET A 255 -19.16 6.80 1.82
N LEU A 256 -20.34 6.21 2.01
CA LEU A 256 -21.60 6.98 2.08
C LEU A 256 -21.59 7.96 3.25
N ARG A 257 -21.10 7.55 4.42
CA ARG A 257 -21.08 8.43 5.62
C ARG A 257 -20.12 9.59 5.43
N VAL A 258 -18.94 9.36 4.84
CA VAL A 258 -17.97 10.39 4.48
C VAL A 258 -18.51 11.28 3.36
N MET A 259 -19.14 10.71 2.33
CA MET A 259 -19.79 11.48 1.25
C MET A 259 -20.94 12.36 1.79
N CYS A 260 -21.78 11.86 2.68
CA CYS A 260 -22.84 12.65 3.31
C CYS A 260 -22.28 13.77 4.20
N LEU A 261 -21.21 13.50 4.96
CA LEU A 261 -20.56 14.51 5.80
C LEU A 261 -19.89 15.61 4.95
N GLU A 262 -19.24 15.25 3.84
CA GLU A 262 -18.57 16.22 2.97
C GLU A 262 -19.55 17.00 2.09
N LEU A 263 -20.67 16.39 1.66
CA LEU A 263 -21.79 17.10 1.00
C LEU A 263 -22.43 18.12 1.96
N VAL A 264 -22.68 17.73 3.21
CA VAL A 264 -23.20 18.64 4.26
C VAL A 264 -22.20 19.76 4.60
N ARG A 265 -20.89 19.52 4.41
CA ARG A 265 -19.83 20.50 4.67
C ARG A 265 -19.58 21.46 3.50
N MET A 266 -19.88 21.04 2.27
CA MET A 266 -19.70 21.83 1.05
C MET A 266 -20.90 22.75 0.73
N GLU A 267 -22.11 22.47 1.24
CA GLU A 267 -23.29 23.29 0.99
C GLU A 267 -23.62 24.23 2.17
N THR A 268 -23.27 25.51 2.03
CA THR A 268 -23.69 26.59 2.94
C THR A 268 -25.07 27.18 2.58
N SER A 269 -26.01 26.41 2.01
CA SER A 269 -27.40 26.87 1.88
C SER A 269 -28.42 25.74 2.04
N PRO A 270 -29.44 25.89 2.91
CA PRO A 270 -30.40 24.84 3.23
C PRO A 270 -31.43 24.54 2.12
N GLU A 271 -31.45 25.30 1.03
CA GLU A 271 -32.42 25.13 -0.07
C GLU A 271 -32.00 24.12 -1.15
N SER A 272 -30.72 23.70 -1.17
CA SER A 272 -30.18 22.74 -2.16
C SER A 272 -30.37 21.27 -1.76
N LEU A 273 -30.65 20.99 -0.47
CA LEU A 273 -30.92 19.66 0.07
C LEU A 273 -32.15 18.96 -0.55
N CYS A 274 -33.13 19.72 -1.07
CA CYS A 274 -34.36 19.16 -1.66
C CYS A 274 -34.18 18.61 -3.09
N LYS A 275 -32.99 18.71 -3.70
CA LYS A 275 -32.76 18.30 -5.12
C LYS A 275 -31.71 17.20 -5.32
N LEU A 276 -31.08 16.70 -4.27
CA LEU A 276 -30.15 15.57 -4.37
C LEU A 276 -30.94 14.25 -4.46
N ASP A 277 -31.46 13.95 -5.65
CA ASP A 277 -31.90 12.61 -6.05
C ASP A 277 -30.68 11.67 -6.13
N LEU A 278 -30.23 11.20 -4.96
CA LEU A 278 -29.21 10.16 -4.84
C LEU A 278 -29.80 8.85 -5.33
N THR A 279 -29.50 8.51 -6.58
CA THR A 279 -29.92 7.24 -7.18
C THR A 279 -29.19 6.08 -6.48
N LEU A 280 -29.97 5.35 -5.69
CA LEU A 280 -29.65 4.15 -4.93
C LEU A 280 -29.10 3.04 -5.84
N VAL A 281 -27.97 2.41 -5.48
CA VAL A 281 -27.62 1.08 -6.00
C VAL A 281 -27.97 0.04 -4.93
N ILE A 282 -29.04 -0.70 -5.19
CA ILE A 282 -29.57 -1.77 -4.35
C ILE A 282 -28.63 -2.98 -4.45
N PHE A 283 -28.11 -3.46 -3.33
CA PHE A 283 -27.50 -4.79 -3.22
C PHE A 283 -28.15 -5.56 -2.07
N ASP A 284 -28.76 -6.71 -2.39
CA ASP A 284 -29.30 -7.71 -1.45
C ASP A 284 -30.38 -7.22 -0.46
N GLY A 285 -31.38 -6.47 -0.93
CA GLY A 285 -32.70 -6.39 -0.27
C GLY A 285 -32.78 -5.64 1.06
N PHE A 286 -31.76 -4.88 1.46
CA PHE A 286 -31.83 -3.99 2.63
C PHE A 286 -32.02 -2.53 2.20
N ILE A 287 -33.18 -1.96 2.55
CA ILE A 287 -33.45 -0.53 2.48
C ILE A 287 -32.82 0.12 3.71
N ILE A 288 -31.84 1.00 3.53
CA ILE A 288 -31.46 1.95 4.58
C ILE A 288 -32.34 3.18 4.36
N GLN A 289 -33.44 3.27 5.09
CA GLN A 289 -34.30 4.45 5.13
C GLN A 289 -33.59 5.53 5.95
N PHE A 290 -33.27 6.66 5.32
CA PHE A 290 -33.02 7.90 6.03
C PHE A 290 -34.35 8.65 6.14
N THR A 291 -34.96 8.63 7.31
CA THR A 291 -36.07 9.55 7.62
C THR A 291 -35.48 10.94 7.81
N SER A 292 -35.79 11.89 6.92
CA SER A 292 -35.63 13.30 7.24
C SER A 292 -36.66 13.63 8.32
N TYR A 293 -36.20 14.17 9.45
CA TYR A 293 -37.11 14.93 10.32
C TYR A 293 -37.19 16.31 9.70
N SER A 294 -38.27 16.55 8.95
CA SER A 294 -38.67 17.89 8.58
C SER A 294 -39.35 18.51 9.81
N TYR A 295 -38.88 19.68 10.26
CA TYR A 295 -39.68 20.56 11.13
C TYR A 295 -40.70 21.32 10.26
#